data_AF-A0A8J3HF46-F1
#
_entry.id   AF-A0A8J3HF46-F1
#
_cell.length_a   1.000
_cell.length_b   1.000
_cell.length_c   1.000
_cell.angle_alpha   90.00
_cell.angle_beta   90.00
_cell.angle_gamma   90.00
#
_symmetry.space_group_name_H-M   'P 1'
#
loop_
_entity.id
_entity.type
_entity.pdbx_description
1 polymer ?
#
loop_
_entity_poly.entity_id
_entity_poly.type
_entity_poly.pdbx_seq_one_letter_code
_entity_poly.pdbx_strand_id
1 'polypeptide(L)'
;MPRSRDLPHRLAEPVRGVQAYLSAQGGTRPYAMAVADFEPPGDTGSELLAFVNEVPADRLPSAYADAFGAGALDQLRSWTYRDVPVYSLLVRLRDGCHAEGSTEAGFAWAGRRAVHEAVRCVEDGGRPRRYTRRPGEGAGGTAAVGLAFQPVHDVRVRLVTAAACGVYAVATTDFEPLPATSDLLFEFACELPDSRLPWQLAEAFERGVHEQLCAAGADGAPPAPVRVRLRDARWHEVDSTESIFTEAGRRAAAEALRCQAEGAVPAAIDPWPRRVTST
;
A
#
# COMPACT_ATOMS: atom_id res chain seq x y z
N MET A 1 -4.52 -25.24 -8.73
CA MET A 1 -5.67 -25.07 -7.82
C MET A 1 -5.55 -26.12 -6.72
N PRO A 2 -5.15 -25.75 -5.49
CA PRO A 2 -5.17 -26.69 -4.37
C PRO A 2 -6.60 -27.15 -4.09
N ARG A 3 -6.78 -28.35 -3.53
CA ARG A 3 -8.12 -28.92 -3.27
C ARG A 3 -8.72 -28.27 -2.02
N SER A 4 -10.04 -28.12 -1.96
CA SER A 4 -10.78 -27.52 -0.83
C SER A 4 -10.62 -28.23 0.52
N ARG A 5 -9.82 -29.31 0.60
CA ARG A 5 -9.55 -30.09 1.81
C ARG A 5 -8.41 -29.53 2.67
N ASP A 6 -7.62 -28.59 2.13
CA ASP A 6 -6.41 -28.05 2.78
C ASP A 6 -6.64 -26.65 3.40
N LEU A 7 -7.90 -26.31 3.70
CA LEU A 7 -8.30 -25.04 4.32
C LEU A 7 -8.51 -25.20 5.85
N PRO A 8 -8.15 -24.19 6.66
CA PRO A 8 -7.40 -23.00 6.27
C PRO A 8 -5.95 -23.33 5.89
N HIS A 9 -5.42 -22.65 4.89
CA HIS A 9 -4.01 -22.67 4.57
C HIS A 9 -3.19 -22.17 5.76
N ARG A 10 -2.13 -22.91 6.09
CA ARG A 10 -1.13 -22.49 7.06
C ARG A 10 0.10 -21.99 6.31
N LEU A 11 0.70 -20.92 6.82
CA LEU A 11 2.03 -20.52 6.38
C LEU A 11 2.98 -21.70 6.59
N ALA A 12 3.76 -22.04 5.57
CA ALA A 12 4.83 -23.04 5.70
C ALA A 12 6.06 -22.44 6.39
N GLU A 13 6.35 -21.18 6.10
CA GLU A 13 7.48 -20.41 6.62
C GLU A 13 6.99 -19.04 7.12
N PRO A 14 7.64 -18.45 8.14
CA PRO A 14 7.26 -17.14 8.65
C PRO A 14 7.66 -16.02 7.68
N VAL A 15 6.76 -15.04 7.51
CA VAL A 15 7.03 -13.78 6.80
C VAL A 15 7.39 -12.71 7.83
N ARG A 16 8.63 -12.23 7.80
CA ARG A 16 9.19 -11.32 8.81
C ARG A 16 9.23 -9.87 8.33
N GLY A 17 8.97 -8.93 9.24
CA GLY A 17 9.19 -7.50 9.02
C GLY A 17 8.24 -6.87 8.00
N VAL A 18 6.99 -7.35 7.94
CA VAL A 18 5.96 -6.76 7.08
C VAL A 18 5.64 -5.38 7.59
N GLN A 19 5.87 -4.37 6.76
CA GLN A 19 5.56 -2.98 7.07
C GLN A 19 4.18 -2.63 6.51
N ALA A 20 3.33 -2.07 7.36
CA ALA A 20 2.10 -1.43 6.95
C ALA A 20 2.17 0.04 7.30
N TYR A 21 1.95 0.87 6.29
CA TYR A 21 2.06 2.31 6.39
C TYR A 21 0.81 2.98 5.84
N LEU A 22 0.32 3.97 6.58
CA LEU A 22 -0.71 4.89 6.17
C LEU A 22 -0.17 6.31 6.44
N SER A 23 0.11 7.05 5.37
CA SER A 23 0.65 8.41 5.48
C SER A 23 -0.44 9.43 5.79
N ALA A 24 -0.06 10.45 6.53
CA ALA A 24 -0.86 11.62 6.85
C ALA A 24 -0.14 12.92 6.50
N GLN A 25 0.40 13.09 5.30
CA GLN A 25 0.82 14.43 4.85
C GLN A 25 0.45 14.67 3.38
N GLY A 26 -0.52 15.56 3.18
CA GLY A 26 -1.06 15.99 1.88
C GLY A 26 -2.59 15.84 1.72
N GLY A 27 -3.27 15.13 2.61
CA GLY A 27 -4.74 15.10 2.63
C GLY A 27 -5.35 14.17 3.67
N THR A 28 -5.99 14.78 4.68
CA THR A 28 -7.20 14.30 5.40
C THR A 28 -7.19 12.97 6.18
N ARG A 29 -6.08 12.31 6.52
CA ARG A 29 -6.17 10.99 7.22
C ARG A 29 -5.11 10.74 8.29
N PRO A 30 -5.39 9.86 9.27
CA PRO A 30 -4.52 9.53 10.41
C PRO A 30 -3.24 8.80 9.99
N TYR A 31 -2.11 9.15 10.59
CA TYR A 31 -0.85 8.44 10.41
C TYR A 31 -0.92 7.07 11.10
N ALA A 32 -0.42 6.02 10.45
CA ALA A 32 -0.18 4.73 11.10
C ALA A 32 1.01 4.03 10.46
N MET A 33 2.00 3.65 11.26
CA MET A 33 3.06 2.74 10.83
C MET A 33 3.13 1.58 11.80
N ALA A 34 3.17 0.37 11.26
CA ALA A 34 3.30 -0.86 12.03
C ALA A 34 4.24 -1.82 11.31
N VAL A 35 4.99 -2.59 12.09
CA VAL A 35 5.83 -3.69 11.60
C VAL A 35 5.41 -4.96 12.30
N ALA A 36 5.05 -5.98 11.53
CA ALA A 36 4.59 -7.25 12.08
C ALA A 36 5.27 -8.45 11.40
N ASP A 37 5.41 -9.52 12.17
CA ASP A 37 5.78 -10.84 11.68
C ASP A 37 4.53 -11.71 11.57
N PHE A 38 4.46 -12.51 10.53
CA PHE A 38 3.39 -13.46 10.26
C PHE A 38 3.97 -14.86 10.30
N GLU A 39 3.53 -15.65 11.28
CA GLU A 39 4.04 -16.98 11.57
C GLU A 39 2.95 -18.04 11.33
N PRO A 40 3.34 -19.30 11.05
CA PRO A 40 2.42 -20.41 11.10
C PRO A 40 1.70 -20.43 12.47
N PRO A 41 0.39 -20.68 12.51
CA PRO A 41 -0.31 -20.80 13.77
C PRO A 41 0.27 -22.01 14.53
N GLY A 42 0.50 -21.84 15.84
CA GLY A 42 0.96 -22.93 16.70
C GLY A 42 -0.06 -24.08 16.79
N ASP A 43 0.34 -25.19 17.41
CA ASP A 43 -0.51 -26.40 17.53
C ASP A 43 -1.77 -26.20 18.40
N THR A 44 -1.92 -25.06 19.06
CA THR A 44 -2.83 -24.87 20.20
C THR A 44 -4.13 -24.10 19.94
N GLY A 45 -4.54 -23.83 18.69
CA GLY A 45 -5.72 -22.97 18.49
C GLY A 45 -6.56 -23.24 17.24
N SER A 46 -7.87 -23.41 17.46
CA SER A 46 -8.95 -23.30 16.46
C SER A 46 -9.26 -21.84 16.07
N GLU A 47 -8.40 -20.90 16.48
CA GLU A 47 -8.59 -19.47 16.27
C GLU A 47 -8.03 -19.04 14.91
N LEU A 48 -8.76 -18.14 14.25
CA LEU A 48 -8.39 -17.63 12.94
C LEU A 48 -7.12 -16.76 12.98
N LEU A 49 -6.94 -16.03 14.07
CA LEU A 49 -5.80 -15.16 14.33
C LEU A 49 -5.35 -15.34 15.78
N ALA A 50 -4.09 -15.70 15.99
CA ALA A 50 -3.41 -15.48 17.26
C ALA A 50 -2.64 -14.16 17.16
N PHE A 51 -2.98 -13.15 17.98
CA PHE A 51 -2.31 -11.85 17.95
C PHE A 51 -1.44 -11.66 19.19
N VAL A 52 -0.19 -11.27 18.99
CA VAL A 52 0.78 -10.97 20.06
C VAL A 52 1.32 -9.56 19.84
N ASN A 53 1.05 -8.66 20.78
CA ASN A 53 1.67 -7.34 20.80
C ASN A 53 2.98 -7.38 21.60
N GLU A 54 4.10 -7.10 20.94
CA GLU A 54 5.42 -6.96 21.58
C GLU A 54 5.87 -5.49 21.68
N VAL A 55 5.03 -4.55 21.22
CA VAL A 55 5.34 -3.12 21.24
C VAL A 55 5.00 -2.53 22.61
N PRO A 56 5.97 -1.90 23.30
CA PRO A 56 5.73 -1.21 24.56
C PRO A 56 4.69 -0.08 24.44
N ALA A 57 3.87 0.09 25.48
CA ALA A 57 2.75 1.04 25.46
C ALA A 57 3.17 2.52 25.36
N ASP A 58 4.40 2.84 25.76
CA ASP A 58 5.01 4.17 25.61
C ASP A 58 5.42 4.47 24.15
N ARG A 59 5.62 3.43 23.34
CA ARG A 59 5.93 3.56 21.91
C ARG A 59 4.67 3.52 21.04
N LEU A 60 3.73 2.65 21.39
CA LEU A 60 2.44 2.54 20.73
C LEU A 60 1.33 2.32 21.76
N PRO A 61 0.36 3.24 21.89
CA PRO A 61 -0.80 3.03 22.74
C PRO A 61 -1.49 1.69 22.48
N SER A 62 -1.89 0.98 23.54
CA SER A 62 -2.48 -0.36 23.40
C SER A 62 -3.71 -0.37 22.49
N ALA A 63 -4.54 0.68 22.54
CA ALA A 63 -5.70 0.83 21.66
C ALA A 63 -5.33 0.78 20.16
N TYR A 64 -4.18 1.31 19.77
CA TYR A 64 -3.69 1.24 18.39
C TYR A 64 -3.17 -0.15 18.04
N ALA A 65 -2.49 -0.82 18.96
CA ALA A 65 -2.07 -2.22 18.77
C ALA A 65 -3.29 -3.16 18.66
N ASP A 66 -4.29 -2.96 19.50
CA ASP A 66 -5.55 -3.71 19.48
C ASP A 66 -6.32 -3.47 18.18
N ALA A 67 -6.38 -2.22 17.73
CA ALA A 67 -7.00 -1.87 16.46
C ALA A 67 -6.28 -2.53 15.27
N PHE A 68 -4.94 -2.56 15.28
CA PHE A 68 -4.15 -3.28 14.27
C PHE A 68 -4.50 -4.77 14.25
N GLY A 69 -4.55 -5.43 15.42
CA GLY A 69 -4.94 -6.83 15.55
C GLY A 69 -6.37 -7.08 15.03
N ALA A 70 -7.32 -6.21 15.37
CA ALA A 70 -8.70 -6.29 14.89
C ALA A 70 -8.78 -6.16 13.37
N GLY A 71 -8.02 -5.23 12.79
CA GLY A 71 -7.92 -5.06 11.34
C GLY A 71 -7.36 -6.30 10.63
N ALA A 72 -6.30 -6.90 11.17
CA ALA A 72 -5.74 -8.14 10.65
C ALA A 72 -6.77 -9.30 10.70
N LEU A 73 -7.51 -9.42 11.81
CA LEU A 73 -8.56 -10.43 11.96
C LEU A 73 -9.70 -10.22 10.95
N ASP A 74 -10.15 -8.97 10.78
CA ASP A 74 -11.20 -8.65 9.82
C ASP A 74 -10.78 -8.95 8.39
N GLN A 75 -9.51 -8.75 8.04
CA GLN A 75 -9.00 -9.13 6.73
C GLN A 75 -9.10 -10.64 6.50
N LEU A 76 -8.65 -11.44 7.47
CA LEU A 76 -8.75 -12.90 7.38
C LEU A 76 -10.20 -13.37 7.28
N ARG A 77 -11.12 -12.72 8.01
CA ARG A 77 -12.57 -13.01 7.93
C ARG A 77 -13.19 -12.66 6.59
N SER A 78 -12.64 -11.68 5.88
CA SER A 78 -13.14 -11.30 4.55
C SER A 78 -12.82 -12.35 3.47
N TRP A 79 -11.83 -13.21 3.73
CA TRP A 79 -11.45 -14.30 2.83
C TRP A 79 -12.01 -15.62 3.31
N THR A 80 -13.21 -15.92 2.82
CA THR A 80 -13.85 -17.22 3.06
C THR A 80 -14.11 -17.95 1.76
N TYR A 81 -13.88 -19.26 1.75
CA TYR A 81 -14.35 -20.15 0.71
C TYR A 81 -15.41 -21.08 1.31
N ARG A 82 -16.66 -20.97 0.85
CA ARG A 82 -17.81 -21.71 1.41
C ARG A 82 -17.91 -21.56 2.94
N ASP A 83 -17.81 -20.32 3.41
CA ASP A 83 -17.85 -19.95 4.84
C ASP A 83 -16.69 -20.49 5.69
N VAL A 84 -15.68 -21.12 5.06
CA VAL A 84 -14.44 -21.54 5.72
C VAL A 84 -13.35 -20.50 5.47
N PRO A 85 -12.69 -19.98 6.52
CA PRO A 85 -11.60 -19.03 6.34
C PRO A 85 -10.45 -19.61 5.52
N VAL A 86 -9.83 -18.78 4.69
CA VAL A 86 -8.77 -19.24 3.78
C VAL A 86 -7.43 -19.41 4.49
N TYR A 87 -7.11 -18.56 5.46
CA TYR A 87 -5.82 -18.55 6.16
C TYR A 87 -6.01 -18.53 7.67
N SER A 88 -5.11 -19.17 8.42
CA SER A 88 -4.98 -19.02 9.88
C SER A 88 -3.55 -18.64 10.22
N LEU A 89 -3.36 -17.58 11.02
CA LEU A 89 -2.05 -16.92 11.19
C LEU A 89 -1.77 -16.56 12.66
N LEU A 90 -0.49 -16.64 13.05
CA LEU A 90 0.03 -15.95 14.24
C LEU A 90 0.64 -14.62 13.78
N VAL A 91 0.17 -13.51 14.33
CA VAL A 91 0.66 -12.16 14.03
C VAL A 91 1.35 -11.59 15.25
N ARG A 92 2.64 -11.28 15.11
CA ARG A 92 3.43 -10.61 16.14
C ARG A 92 3.67 -9.17 15.73
N LEU A 93 3.05 -8.21 16.42
CA LEU A 93 3.36 -6.80 16.22
C LEU A 93 4.71 -6.50 16.88
N ARG A 94 5.72 -6.18 16.06
CA ARG A 94 7.12 -6.00 16.45
C ARG A 94 7.47 -4.54 16.73
N ASP A 95 6.85 -3.65 15.98
CA ASP A 95 7.07 -2.22 16.07
C ASP A 95 5.81 -1.46 15.61
N GLY A 96 5.67 -0.23 16.05
CA GLY A 96 4.71 0.71 15.53
C GLY A 96 5.04 2.12 15.99
N CYS A 97 4.72 3.10 15.17
CA CYS A 97 4.80 4.49 15.56
C CYS A 97 3.54 5.24 15.15
N HIS A 98 3.21 6.24 15.96
CA HIS A 98 2.07 7.11 15.75
C HIS A 98 2.54 8.58 15.79
N ALA A 99 1.81 9.43 15.08
CA ALA A 99 1.98 10.87 15.11
C ALA A 99 0.69 11.56 15.61
N GLU A 100 0.73 12.87 15.79
CA GLU A 100 -0.48 13.66 16.01
C GLU A 100 -1.48 13.41 14.87
N GLY A 101 -2.75 13.19 15.22
CA GLY A 101 -3.81 12.86 14.26
C GLY A 101 -3.93 11.37 13.92
N SER A 102 -3.09 10.48 14.46
CA SER A 102 -3.26 9.02 14.33
C SER A 102 -4.57 8.55 14.99
N THR A 103 -5.17 7.49 14.47
CA THR A 103 -6.42 6.92 15.02
C THR A 103 -6.41 5.41 14.98
N GLU A 104 -7.24 4.79 15.81
CA GLU A 104 -7.49 3.35 15.81
C GLU A 104 -7.93 2.85 14.42
N ALA A 105 -8.78 3.60 13.71
CA ALA A 105 -9.20 3.25 12.35
C ALA A 105 -8.01 3.17 11.38
N GLY A 106 -7.03 4.07 11.50
CA GLY A 106 -5.79 4.03 10.71
C GLY A 106 -4.95 2.78 11.00
N PHE A 107 -4.84 2.40 12.27
CA PHE A 107 -4.12 1.17 12.67
C PHE A 107 -4.87 -0.10 12.26
N ALA A 108 -6.20 -0.12 12.32
CA ALA A 108 -6.99 -1.22 11.78
C ALA A 108 -6.77 -1.40 10.26
N TRP A 109 -6.67 -0.29 9.52
CA TRP A 109 -6.27 -0.34 8.11
C TRP A 109 -4.86 -0.91 7.92
N ALA A 110 -3.89 -0.47 8.72
CA ALA A 110 -2.55 -1.02 8.69
C ALA A 110 -2.54 -2.55 8.94
N GLY A 111 -3.38 -3.05 9.85
CA GLY A 111 -3.55 -4.48 10.10
C GLY A 111 -4.03 -5.25 8.86
N ARG A 112 -5.06 -4.73 8.16
CA ARG A 112 -5.58 -5.32 6.91
C ARG A 112 -4.51 -5.38 5.82
N ARG A 113 -3.80 -4.27 5.63
CA ARG A 113 -2.74 -4.14 4.63
C ARG A 113 -1.56 -5.08 4.91
N ALA A 114 -1.19 -5.24 6.17
CA ALA A 114 -0.12 -6.15 6.57
C ALA A 114 -0.46 -7.61 6.22
N VAL A 115 -1.69 -8.06 6.45
CA VAL A 115 -2.15 -9.41 6.04
C VAL A 115 -2.07 -9.58 4.52
N HIS A 116 -2.52 -8.59 3.75
CA HIS A 116 -2.40 -8.60 2.28
C HIS A 116 -0.96 -8.77 1.80
N GLU A 117 -0.02 -8.00 2.36
CA GLU A 117 1.39 -8.10 1.98
C GLU A 117 2.01 -9.43 2.42
N ALA A 118 1.66 -9.95 3.59
CA ALA A 118 2.15 -11.25 4.07
C ALA A 118 1.71 -12.40 3.16
N VAL A 119 0.43 -12.46 2.80
CA VAL A 119 -0.10 -13.47 1.88
C VAL A 119 0.52 -13.34 0.49
N ARG A 120 0.67 -12.11 -0.02
CA ARG A 120 1.39 -11.88 -1.28
C ARG A 120 2.81 -12.44 -1.25
N CYS A 121 3.56 -12.24 -0.18
CA CYS A 121 4.92 -12.79 -0.07
C CYS A 121 4.94 -14.32 -0.22
N VAL A 122 3.90 -15.00 0.28
CA VAL A 122 3.76 -16.45 0.22
C VAL A 122 3.35 -16.92 -1.16
N GLU A 123 2.36 -16.24 -1.76
CA GLU A 123 1.83 -16.60 -3.07
C GLU A 123 2.83 -16.31 -4.21
N ASP A 124 3.55 -15.19 -4.12
CA ASP A 124 4.51 -14.75 -5.14
C ASP A 124 5.95 -15.20 -4.87
N GLY A 125 6.25 -15.75 -3.69
CA GLY A 125 7.62 -16.08 -3.25
C GLY A 125 8.52 -14.86 -3.03
N GLY A 126 7.93 -13.71 -2.69
CA GLY A 126 8.61 -12.43 -2.54
C GLY A 126 8.95 -12.05 -1.10
N ARG A 127 9.76 -11.00 -0.94
CA ARG A 127 10.01 -10.36 0.38
C ARG A 127 9.02 -9.21 0.61
N PRO A 128 8.73 -8.85 1.88
CA PRO A 128 7.87 -7.71 2.18
C PRO A 128 8.42 -6.41 1.60
N ARG A 129 7.51 -5.61 1.03
CA ARG A 129 7.86 -4.28 0.53
C ARG A 129 8.14 -3.31 1.68
N ARG A 130 9.07 -2.38 1.46
CA ARG A 130 9.56 -1.42 2.46
C ARG A 130 9.00 -0.03 2.23
N TYR A 131 8.62 0.62 3.33
CA TYR A 131 8.26 2.02 3.43
C TYR A 131 9.33 2.84 4.14
N THR A 132 10.19 2.21 4.95
CA THR A 132 11.27 2.89 5.69
C THR A 132 12.64 2.31 5.41
N ARG A 133 13.66 3.13 5.63
CA ARG A 133 15.06 2.71 5.68
C ARG A 133 15.29 1.74 6.84
N ARG A 134 16.25 0.83 6.68
CA ARG A 134 16.70 -0.02 7.79
C ARG A 134 17.46 0.82 8.82
N PRO A 135 17.43 0.46 10.11
CA PRO A 135 18.34 1.02 11.10
C PRO A 135 19.80 0.88 10.61
N GLY A 136 20.52 2.00 10.51
CA GLY A 136 21.91 2.04 10.01
C GLY A 136 22.06 2.30 8.51
N GLU A 137 21.00 2.22 7.70
CA GLU A 137 20.95 2.84 6.36
C GLU A 137 20.83 4.35 6.57
N GLY A 138 21.95 5.03 6.82
CA GLY A 138 21.95 6.44 7.21
C GLY A 138 21.24 7.34 6.21
N ALA A 139 20.57 8.38 6.71
CA ALA A 139 20.00 9.46 5.88
C ALA A 139 21.05 10.23 5.05
N GLY A 140 22.33 10.03 5.37
CA GLY A 140 23.50 10.46 4.61
C GLY A 140 24.63 9.43 4.66
N GLY A 141 24.32 8.13 4.69
CA GLY A 141 25.33 7.07 4.67
C GLY A 141 25.91 6.88 3.26
N THR A 142 27.23 6.95 3.13
CA THR A 142 28.02 6.69 1.92
C THR A 142 27.90 5.24 1.44
N ALA A 143 26.75 4.87 0.89
CA ALA A 143 26.53 3.63 0.16
C ALA A 143 25.67 3.95 -1.06
N ALA A 144 26.36 4.21 -2.19
CA ALA A 144 25.85 4.67 -3.48
C ALA A 144 25.10 6.02 -3.40
N VAL A 145 25.63 7.01 -4.12
CA VAL A 145 24.85 8.17 -4.57
C VAL A 145 23.76 7.62 -5.51
N GLY A 146 22.68 7.08 -4.94
CA GLY A 146 21.44 6.88 -5.65
C GLY A 146 20.95 8.26 -6.02
N LEU A 147 20.96 8.59 -7.31
CA LEU A 147 20.48 9.86 -7.82
C LEU A 147 19.10 10.13 -7.19
N ALA A 148 18.95 11.29 -6.56
CA ALA A 148 17.67 11.71 -6.02
C ALA A 148 16.62 11.66 -7.14
N PHE A 149 15.43 11.17 -6.81
CA PHE A 149 14.32 11.11 -7.75
C PHE A 149 14.06 12.52 -8.31
N GLN A 150 14.17 12.69 -9.62
CA GLN A 150 13.88 13.99 -10.24
C GLN A 150 12.36 14.22 -10.23
N PRO A 151 11.87 15.44 -9.95
CA PRO A 151 10.43 15.68 -9.97
C PRO A 151 9.80 15.34 -11.33
N VAL A 152 8.72 14.56 -11.31
CA VAL A 152 7.90 14.23 -12.49
C VAL A 152 6.47 14.66 -12.19
N HIS A 153 6.03 15.72 -12.82
CA HIS A 153 4.69 16.28 -12.64
C HIS A 153 3.75 15.90 -13.79
N ASP A 154 2.44 15.97 -13.56
CA ASP A 154 1.42 15.73 -14.59
C ASP A 154 1.48 14.31 -15.20
N VAL A 155 1.86 13.30 -14.43
CA VAL A 155 1.77 11.91 -14.88
C VAL A 155 0.29 11.54 -14.94
N ARG A 156 -0.22 11.36 -16.16
CA ARG A 156 -1.62 11.01 -16.40
C ARG A 156 -1.74 9.54 -16.75
N VAL A 157 -2.77 8.90 -16.22
CA VAL A 157 -3.15 7.53 -16.59
C VAL A 157 -4.62 7.49 -16.95
N ARG A 158 -4.95 6.73 -17.99
CA ARG A 158 -6.31 6.50 -18.46
C ARG A 158 -6.52 5.02 -18.78
N LEU A 159 -7.35 4.36 -17.99
CA LEU A 159 -7.86 3.02 -18.22
C LEU A 159 -9.35 3.13 -18.52
N VAL A 160 -9.73 3.12 -19.79
CA VAL A 160 -11.13 3.21 -20.21
C VAL A 160 -11.40 2.20 -21.31
N THR A 161 -12.33 1.29 -21.08
CA THR A 161 -12.87 0.40 -22.13
C THR A 161 -14.37 0.62 -22.28
N ALA A 162 -14.85 0.64 -23.52
CA ALA A 162 -16.26 0.93 -23.85
C ALA A 162 -17.16 -0.32 -23.95
N ALA A 163 -16.73 -1.45 -23.37
CA ALA A 163 -17.48 -2.71 -23.42
C ALA A 163 -18.43 -2.86 -22.21
N ALA A 164 -19.36 -3.82 -22.28
CA ALA A 164 -20.44 -4.03 -21.30
C ALA A 164 -20.00 -4.29 -19.84
N CYS A 165 -18.73 -4.66 -19.63
CA CYS A 165 -18.04 -4.60 -18.33
C CYS A 165 -16.84 -3.66 -18.50
N GLY A 166 -17.05 -2.37 -18.26
CA GLY A 166 -16.05 -1.36 -18.52
C GLY A 166 -14.94 -1.40 -17.48
N VAL A 167 -13.72 -1.10 -17.90
CA VAL A 167 -12.66 -0.66 -17.01
C VAL A 167 -12.72 0.85 -16.96
N TYR A 168 -12.78 1.46 -15.77
CA TYR A 168 -12.71 2.91 -15.63
C TYR A 168 -11.77 3.34 -14.50
N ALA A 169 -10.66 4.00 -14.86
CA ALA A 169 -9.85 4.80 -13.95
C ALA A 169 -9.11 5.89 -14.72
N VAL A 170 -9.20 7.11 -14.22
CA VAL A 170 -8.37 8.23 -14.68
C VAL A 170 -7.71 8.85 -13.47
N ALA A 171 -6.41 9.07 -13.52
CA ALA A 171 -5.64 9.67 -12.43
C ALA A 171 -4.59 10.64 -12.97
N THR A 172 -4.30 11.69 -12.20
CA THR A 172 -3.17 12.60 -12.42
C THR A 172 -2.33 12.65 -11.15
N THR A 173 -1.05 12.39 -11.28
CA THR A 173 -0.12 12.27 -10.15
C THR A 173 1.17 13.02 -10.37
N ASP A 174 1.73 13.52 -9.28
CA ASP A 174 3.07 14.09 -9.23
C ASP A 174 3.98 13.20 -8.38
N PHE A 175 5.22 12.99 -8.84
CA PHE A 175 6.26 12.25 -8.15
C PHE A 175 7.38 13.22 -7.78
N GLU A 176 7.65 13.40 -6.50
CA GLU A 176 8.61 14.35 -5.96
C GLU A 176 9.63 13.61 -5.07
N PRO A 177 10.91 14.02 -5.02
CA PRO A 177 11.85 13.44 -4.08
C PRO A 177 11.43 13.69 -2.64
N LEU A 178 11.58 12.68 -1.79
CA LEU A 178 11.50 12.90 -0.34
C LEU A 178 12.73 13.68 0.15
N PRO A 179 12.59 14.48 1.23
CA PRO A 179 13.75 15.09 1.87
C PRO A 179 14.80 14.03 2.22
N ALA A 180 16.08 14.32 2.01
CA ALA A 180 17.16 13.37 2.29
C ALA A 180 17.14 12.86 3.74
N THR A 181 16.70 13.73 4.66
CA THR A 181 16.52 13.48 6.10
C THR A 181 15.32 12.61 6.45
N SER A 182 14.45 12.26 5.48
CA SER A 182 13.28 11.41 5.71
C SER A 182 13.72 9.96 5.91
N ASP A 183 13.19 9.30 6.94
CA ASP A 183 13.37 7.85 7.10
C ASP A 183 12.43 7.04 6.19
N LEU A 184 11.47 7.71 5.53
CA LEU A 184 10.59 7.10 4.54
C LEU A 184 11.29 6.92 3.19
N LEU A 185 11.01 5.79 2.55
CA LEU A 185 11.36 5.48 1.17
C LEU A 185 10.18 5.76 0.23
N PHE A 186 8.96 5.74 0.75
CA PHE A 186 7.75 5.98 -0.02
C PHE A 186 6.73 6.73 0.83
N GLU A 187 6.16 7.79 0.25
CA GLU A 187 5.06 8.54 0.84
C GLU A 187 3.97 8.75 -0.21
N PHE A 188 2.72 8.50 0.15
CA PHE A 188 1.58 8.77 -0.71
C PHE A 188 0.65 9.81 -0.08
N ALA A 189 0.22 10.76 -0.90
CA ALA A 189 -0.61 11.87 -0.51
C ALA A 189 -1.82 11.96 -1.46
N CYS A 190 -3.02 11.63 -0.98
CA CYS A 190 -4.25 11.87 -1.73
C CYS A 190 -4.77 13.28 -1.45
N GLU A 191 -4.77 14.16 -2.45
CA GLU A 191 -5.27 15.54 -2.28
C GLU A 191 -6.78 15.66 -2.52
N LEU A 192 -7.44 14.53 -2.74
CA LEU A 192 -8.87 14.46 -3.03
C LEU A 192 -9.64 14.16 -1.75
N PRO A 193 -10.76 14.86 -1.49
CA PRO A 193 -11.65 14.47 -0.43
C PRO A 193 -12.36 13.15 -0.77
N ASP A 194 -12.81 12.43 0.26
CA ASP A 194 -13.57 11.17 0.12
C ASP A 194 -14.79 11.29 -0.80
N SER A 195 -15.43 12.47 -0.82
CA SER A 195 -16.57 12.74 -1.69
C SER A 195 -16.24 12.74 -3.19
N ARG A 196 -14.96 12.88 -3.54
CA ARG A 196 -14.46 12.88 -4.93
C ARG A 196 -13.88 11.54 -5.34
N LEU A 197 -13.20 10.85 -4.43
CA LEU A 197 -12.62 9.53 -4.66
C LEU A 197 -12.85 8.66 -3.42
N PRO A 198 -13.62 7.56 -3.52
CA PRO A 198 -13.73 6.57 -2.46
C PRO A 198 -12.35 6.10 -2.04
N TRP A 199 -12.15 6.05 -0.74
CA TRP A 199 -10.82 5.90 -0.20
C TRP A 199 -10.21 4.52 -0.52
N GLN A 200 -11.05 3.48 -0.64
CA GLN A 200 -10.65 2.15 -1.08
C GLN A 200 -9.93 2.21 -2.44
N LEU A 201 -10.40 3.08 -3.34
CA LEU A 201 -9.79 3.27 -4.66
C LEU A 201 -8.49 4.07 -4.58
N ALA A 202 -8.40 5.06 -3.68
CA ALA A 202 -7.17 5.79 -3.41
C ALA A 202 -6.08 4.87 -2.83
N GLU A 203 -6.43 3.99 -1.89
CA GLU A 203 -5.53 2.99 -1.33
C GLU A 203 -5.10 1.97 -2.39
N ALA A 204 -6.04 1.48 -3.19
CA ALA A 204 -5.71 0.56 -4.27
C ALA A 204 -4.72 1.19 -5.25
N PHE A 205 -4.91 2.47 -5.59
CA PHE A 205 -3.97 3.23 -6.40
C PHE A 205 -2.60 3.37 -5.76
N GLU A 206 -2.53 3.81 -4.49
CA GLU A 206 -1.29 3.88 -3.72
C GLU A 206 -0.55 2.53 -3.74
N ARG A 207 -1.27 1.45 -3.45
CA ARG A 207 -0.72 0.10 -3.44
C ARG A 207 -0.11 -0.22 -4.80
N GLY A 208 -0.81 0.05 -5.90
CA GLY A 208 -0.28 -0.13 -7.25
C GLY A 208 0.98 0.68 -7.54
N VAL A 209 1.04 1.93 -7.08
CA VAL A 209 2.24 2.78 -7.20
C VAL A 209 3.41 2.17 -6.43
N HIS A 210 3.22 1.83 -5.16
CA HIS A 210 4.26 1.26 -4.30
C HIS A 210 4.76 -0.09 -4.82
N GLU A 211 3.85 -0.94 -5.28
CA GLU A 211 4.14 -2.20 -5.94
C GLU A 211 5.12 -2.04 -7.09
N GLN A 212 4.81 -1.13 -8.02
CA GLN A 212 5.62 -0.89 -9.20
C GLN A 212 6.98 -0.27 -8.85
N LEU A 213 7.01 0.68 -7.92
CA LEU A 213 8.27 1.29 -7.47
C LEU A 213 9.18 0.26 -6.81
N CYS A 214 8.66 -0.60 -5.93
CA CYS A 214 9.44 -1.65 -5.28
C CYS A 214 9.91 -2.72 -6.26
N ALA A 215 9.12 -3.02 -7.30
CA ALA A 215 9.51 -3.96 -8.35
C ALA A 215 10.68 -3.41 -9.20
N ALA A 216 10.80 -2.09 -9.33
CA ALA A 216 11.91 -1.44 -10.05
C ALA A 216 13.16 -1.24 -9.19
N GLY A 217 13.05 -1.33 -7.85
CA GLY A 217 14.17 -1.21 -6.94
C GLY A 217 14.71 -2.56 -6.46
N ALA A 218 15.53 -2.51 -5.41
CA ALA A 218 16.16 -3.69 -4.81
C ALA A 218 15.63 -3.94 -3.39
N ASP A 219 15.68 -5.19 -2.92
CA ASP A 219 15.30 -5.55 -1.55
C ASP A 219 13.88 -5.09 -1.16
N GLY A 220 12.94 -5.12 -2.11
CA GLY A 220 11.55 -4.70 -1.89
C GLY A 220 11.40 -3.22 -1.55
N ALA A 221 12.37 -2.37 -1.88
CA ALA A 221 12.31 -0.92 -1.72
C ALA A 221 12.22 -0.21 -3.08
N PRO A 222 11.63 1.00 -3.13
CA PRO A 222 11.76 1.89 -4.29
C PRO A 222 13.23 2.17 -4.65
N PRO A 223 13.54 2.47 -5.93
CA PRO A 223 14.91 2.78 -6.35
C PRO A 223 15.46 4.09 -5.74
N ALA A 224 14.58 5.02 -5.36
CA ALA A 224 14.92 6.23 -4.64
C ALA A 224 13.74 6.65 -3.73
N PRO A 225 14.00 7.36 -2.61
CA PRO A 225 12.95 7.93 -1.77
C PRO A 225 12.04 8.88 -2.54
N VAL A 226 10.73 8.60 -2.56
CA VAL A 226 9.77 9.34 -3.39
C VAL A 226 8.45 9.59 -2.67
N ARG A 227 7.92 10.81 -2.85
CA ARG A 227 6.57 11.22 -2.49
C ARG A 227 5.71 11.24 -3.73
N VAL A 228 4.52 10.67 -3.65
CA VAL A 228 3.55 10.62 -4.74
C VAL A 228 2.28 11.35 -4.31
N ARG A 229 1.87 12.35 -5.10
CA ARG A 229 0.68 13.16 -4.84
C ARG A 229 -0.39 12.85 -5.87
N LEU A 230 -1.54 12.34 -5.44
CA LEU A 230 -2.70 12.13 -6.30
C LEU A 230 -3.52 13.43 -6.37
N ARG A 231 -3.39 14.14 -7.50
CA ARG A 231 -3.90 15.50 -7.73
C ARG A 231 -5.33 15.51 -8.29
N ASP A 232 -5.66 14.53 -9.11
CA ASP A 232 -7.00 14.33 -9.66
C ASP A 232 -7.25 12.84 -9.89
N ALA A 233 -8.49 12.41 -9.71
CA ALA A 233 -8.94 11.09 -10.07
C ALA A 233 -10.41 11.12 -10.49
N ARG A 234 -10.76 10.22 -11.40
CA ARG A 234 -12.14 9.96 -11.80
C ARG A 234 -12.40 8.47 -11.73
N TRP A 235 -13.57 8.13 -11.23
CA TRP A 235 -14.06 6.78 -11.08
C TRP A 235 -15.54 6.70 -11.52
N HIS A 236 -16.02 5.49 -11.74
CA HIS A 236 -17.42 5.17 -12.02
C HIS A 236 -17.87 4.06 -11.07
N GLU A 237 -19.08 4.16 -10.52
CA GLU A 237 -19.55 3.27 -9.46
C GLU A 237 -19.54 1.80 -9.85
N VAL A 238 -19.84 1.50 -11.11
CA VAL A 238 -19.95 0.12 -11.62
C VAL A 238 -18.66 -0.35 -12.29
N ASP A 239 -17.94 0.54 -12.97
CA ASP A 239 -16.80 0.19 -13.82
C ASP A 239 -15.43 0.41 -13.15
N SER A 240 -15.40 1.01 -11.96
CA SER A 240 -14.17 1.20 -11.18
C SER A 240 -14.12 0.21 -10.03
N THR A 241 -13.07 -0.61 -10.03
CA THR A 241 -12.75 -1.53 -8.94
C THR A 241 -11.38 -1.22 -8.38
N GLU A 242 -11.08 -1.76 -7.19
CA GLU A 242 -9.74 -1.67 -6.60
C GLU A 242 -8.66 -2.27 -7.51
N SER A 243 -8.95 -3.37 -8.21
CA SER A 243 -7.97 -3.96 -9.14
C SER A 243 -7.63 -3.02 -10.30
N ILE A 244 -8.61 -2.26 -10.79
CA ILE A 244 -8.41 -1.27 -11.85
C ILE A 244 -7.60 -0.07 -11.34
N PHE A 245 -7.91 0.43 -10.15
CA PHE A 245 -7.14 1.52 -9.55
C PHE A 245 -5.72 1.10 -9.18
N THR A 246 -5.52 -0.15 -8.75
CA THR A 246 -4.18 -0.74 -8.56
C THR A 246 -3.39 -0.71 -9.88
N GLU A 247 -4.00 -1.17 -10.97
CA GLU A 247 -3.36 -1.13 -12.29
C GLU A 247 -3.07 0.32 -12.74
N ALA A 248 -3.98 1.26 -12.47
CA ALA A 248 -3.75 2.67 -12.78
C ALA A 248 -2.53 3.23 -12.02
N GLY A 249 -2.39 2.88 -10.73
CA GLY A 249 -1.24 3.23 -9.91
C GLY A 249 0.07 2.65 -10.46
N ARG A 250 0.07 1.36 -10.85
CA ARG A 250 1.24 0.73 -11.48
C ARG A 250 1.66 1.45 -12.76
N ARG A 251 0.71 1.82 -13.62
CA ARG A 251 1.02 2.55 -14.85
C ARG A 251 1.56 3.96 -14.58
N ALA A 252 1.04 4.64 -13.57
CA ALA A 252 1.55 5.96 -13.19
C ALA A 252 3.02 5.88 -12.73
N ALA A 253 3.33 4.92 -11.86
CA ALA A 253 4.69 4.68 -11.40
C ALA A 253 5.62 4.23 -12.53
N ALA A 254 5.15 3.36 -13.43
CA ALA A 254 5.93 2.91 -14.59
C ALA A 254 6.29 4.09 -15.52
N GLU A 255 5.35 4.99 -15.76
CA GLU A 255 5.59 6.20 -16.56
C GLU A 255 6.57 7.15 -15.88
N ALA A 256 6.44 7.35 -14.56
CA ALA A 256 7.38 8.16 -13.80
C ALA A 256 8.80 7.58 -13.83
N LEU A 257 8.95 6.26 -13.70
CA LEU A 257 10.23 5.55 -13.80
C LEU A 257 10.83 5.65 -15.21
N ARG A 258 10.00 5.56 -16.27
CA ARG A 258 10.45 5.81 -17.65
C ARG A 258 11.01 7.23 -17.78
N CYS A 259 10.29 8.23 -17.26
CA CYS A 259 10.75 9.62 -17.26
C CYS A 259 12.09 9.79 -16.51
N GLN A 260 12.27 9.11 -15.36
CA GLN A 260 13.55 9.10 -14.64
C GLN A 260 14.70 8.53 -15.49
N ALA A 261 14.45 7.40 -16.17
CA ALA A 261 15.47 6.71 -16.94
C ALA A 261 15.88 7.47 -18.20
N GLU A 262 14.93 8.16 -18.84
CA GLU A 262 15.11 8.79 -20.14
C GLU A 262 15.34 10.31 -20.06
N GLY A 263 15.14 10.93 -18.88
CA GLY A 263 15.10 12.39 -18.75
C GLY A 263 13.94 13.02 -19.54
N ALA A 264 12.86 12.26 -19.72
CA ALA A 264 11.71 12.63 -20.55
C ALA A 264 10.60 13.29 -19.70
N VAL A 265 9.69 13.97 -20.39
CA VAL A 265 8.41 14.41 -19.80
C VAL A 265 7.37 13.29 -19.93
N PRO A 266 6.33 13.28 -19.06
CA PRO A 266 5.25 12.32 -19.18
C PRO A 266 4.56 12.38 -20.54
N ALA A 267 4.20 11.21 -21.05
CA ALA A 267 3.49 11.07 -22.31
C ALA A 267 2.16 11.83 -22.25
N ALA A 268 1.90 12.61 -23.30
CA ALA A 268 0.61 13.26 -23.45
C ALA A 268 -0.48 12.20 -23.64
N ILE A 269 -1.45 12.16 -22.73
CA ILE A 269 -2.71 11.45 -22.94
C ILE A 269 -3.70 12.43 -23.55
N ASP A 270 -4.37 12.00 -24.63
CA ASP A 270 -5.37 12.80 -25.32
C ASP A 270 -6.33 13.48 -24.33
N PRO A 271 -6.51 14.81 -24.42
CA PRO A 271 -7.37 15.54 -23.50
C PRO A 271 -8.82 15.06 -23.61
N TRP A 272 -9.48 14.95 -22.46
CA TRP A 272 -10.93 14.79 -22.41
C TRP A 272 -11.59 16.01 -23.08
N PRO A 273 -12.64 15.85 -23.93
CA PRO A 273 -13.42 17.01 -24.38
C PRO A 273 -14.00 17.72 -23.15
N ARG A 274 -13.73 19.02 -22.99
CA ARG A 274 -14.18 19.81 -21.84
C ARG A 274 -15.68 19.57 -21.61
N ARG A 275 -16.12 19.47 -20.34
CA ARG A 275 -17.55 19.31 -20.00
C ARG A 275 -18.35 20.35 -20.79
N VAL A 276 -19.29 19.88 -21.61
CA VAL A 276 -20.36 20.75 -22.09
C VAL A 276 -21.19 21.04 -20.85
N THR A 277 -21.08 22.25 -20.32
CA THR A 277 -22.01 22.75 -19.31
C THR A 277 -23.37 22.83 -19.99
N SER A 278 -24.29 21.95 -19.62
CA SER A 278 -25.69 22.07 -20.01
C SER A 278 -26.25 23.32 -19.33
N THR A 279 -26.61 24.32 -20.13
CA THR A 279 -27.41 25.49 -19.74
C THR A 279 -28.84 25.07 -19.43
#